data_AF-A0A5P1EDX8-F1
#
_entry.id   AF-A0A5P1EDX8-F1
#
_cell.length_a   1.000
_cell.length_b   1.000
_cell.length_c   1.000
_cell.angle_alpha   90.00
_cell.angle_beta   90.00
_cell.angle_gamma   90.00
#
_symmetry.space_group_name_H-M   'P 1'
#
loop_
_entity.id
_entity.type
_entity.pdbx_description
1 polymer ?
#
loop_
_entity_poly.entity_id
_entity_poly.type
_entity_poly.pdbx_seq_one_letter_code
_entity_poly.pdbx_strand_id
1 'polypeptide(L)'
;MVLPTVCFSSSFSFPNYSTSPPLIFSAPLHSPPFPKPRQSISNLRHFSTARNIQKSFSLPHDDLGIACSCPSKPIMSSKSKLDAHEEESSRPNFKMTLSELLNKTRITPVSVSGNLDISITGIHHDSREVTYGDLYICCHGSKTDGHMYITEAIQRGASAILADKHLEFEQMSNCKAIVTVEDTNLILPLVAATFYRHPSKNLSVIGITGTNGKTTTTQLVKSIIEATGSRAGTLGTLGYSICGDNQIEEAPNTTPDAVSVQKLMAKMMHNSSNAVVMEVSSHGLALGRCNEIDFDIAVFTNLTRDHLDFHGTEEEYRNCKGKLFAKMVDPKKHRKVVNLDDPNADYFIEQGNANVPLVTFAMENKEADVKPLKCEFSLLKTKVLVDTPKGVIEISSKIIGRYNVYNMLASVAVGISLDVPLEAIVRGIEGVEGVSGRCELIDEGQAFAVIVDYAHTPDALSRLLDAARELNPRRIITVFGCGGERDKGKRPLMTKIAAEKSDIAILTSDNPRKEDPLDILDDMLAGIGRTMEDYLSRGENENNQPLQNGCRVLVHEIRRVALQAAISMGEEGDIVVVAGKGHETYQIEGDKKRHFDDREECRQAILYINELREAGIDTTGFPWQ
;
A
#
# COMPACT_ATOMS: atom_id res chain seq x y z
N MET A 1 -44.51 39.42 24.64
CA MET A 1 -45.76 38.67 24.91
C MET A 1 -45.46 37.19 24.77
N VAL A 2 -45.50 36.49 25.90
CA VAL A 2 -45.80 35.07 26.18
C VAL A 2 -46.17 34.16 24.99
N LEU A 3 -45.46 33.01 24.85
CA LEU A 3 -45.83 31.58 24.60
C LEU A 3 -47.13 31.21 23.80
N PRO A 4 -47.40 29.94 23.39
CA PRO A 4 -46.71 28.66 23.64
C PRO A 4 -46.61 27.63 22.48
N THR A 5 -45.85 26.59 22.81
CA THR A 5 -45.84 25.17 22.37
C THR A 5 -47.19 24.44 22.50
N VAL A 6 -47.45 23.43 21.65
CA VAL A 6 -48.45 22.36 21.89
C VAL A 6 -47.92 21.00 21.43
N CYS A 7 -47.92 20.04 22.37
CA CYS A 7 -47.71 18.60 22.21
C CYS A 7 -48.93 17.91 21.59
N PHE A 8 -48.72 16.77 20.92
CA PHE A 8 -49.78 15.79 20.64
C PHE A 8 -49.56 14.50 21.44
N SER A 9 -50.64 14.08 22.09
CA SER A 9 -50.84 12.84 22.84
C SER A 9 -51.81 11.93 22.10
N SER A 10 -51.59 10.61 22.11
CA SER A 10 -52.66 9.62 21.92
C SER A 10 -52.35 8.29 22.61
N SER A 11 -53.07 8.06 23.70
CA SER A 11 -53.50 6.82 24.37
C SER A 11 -54.46 6.01 23.45
N PHE A 12 -54.87 4.73 23.61
CA PHE A 12 -54.86 3.62 24.58
C PHE A 12 -55.29 2.37 23.72
N SER A 13 -54.91 1.09 23.88
CA SER A 13 -55.46 0.10 24.84
C SER A 13 -54.99 -1.33 24.44
N PHE A 14 -54.72 -2.19 25.41
CA PHE A 14 -54.50 -3.66 25.28
C PHE A 14 -55.75 -4.44 25.73
N PRO A 15 -55.79 -5.77 25.46
CA PRO A 15 -56.27 -6.70 26.48
C PRO A 15 -55.31 -7.86 26.80
N ASN A 16 -55.40 -8.28 28.06
CA ASN A 16 -54.67 -9.33 28.78
C ASN A 16 -55.09 -10.77 28.39
N TYR A 17 -54.19 -11.74 28.62
CA TYR A 17 -54.50 -12.99 29.32
C TYR A 17 -53.28 -13.51 30.11
N SER A 18 -53.48 -13.70 31.42
CA SER A 18 -52.66 -14.47 32.37
C SER A 18 -53.11 -15.95 32.34
N THR A 19 -52.50 -17.01 32.92
CA THR A 19 -51.70 -17.25 34.14
C THR A 19 -51.36 -18.77 34.09
N SER A 20 -50.11 -19.26 34.18
CA SER A 20 -49.41 -19.75 35.40
C SER A 20 -48.92 -21.23 35.28
N PRO A 21 -47.89 -21.67 36.07
CA PRO A 21 -46.83 -22.68 35.74
C PRO A 21 -47.01 -24.02 36.54
N PRO A 22 -46.01 -24.88 36.93
CA PRO A 22 -44.55 -24.98 36.66
C PRO A 22 -44.03 -26.42 36.36
N LEU A 23 -42.71 -26.63 36.18
CA LEU A 23 -41.91 -27.57 36.99
C LEU A 23 -40.43 -27.65 36.57
N ILE A 24 -39.59 -27.65 37.59
CA ILE A 24 -38.13 -27.80 37.61
C ILE A 24 -37.79 -29.30 37.68
N PHE A 25 -36.77 -29.76 36.93
CA PHE A 25 -35.92 -30.86 37.39
C PHE A 25 -34.49 -30.70 36.84
N SER A 26 -33.57 -31.15 37.69
CA SER A 26 -32.13 -30.94 37.68
C SER A 26 -31.34 -32.12 37.13
N ALA A 27 -30.15 -31.79 36.61
CA ALA A 27 -28.90 -32.57 36.69
C ALA A 27 -28.60 -33.62 35.58
N PRO A 28 -27.29 -33.96 35.37
CA PRO A 28 -26.61 -33.92 34.07
C PRO A 28 -26.19 -35.32 33.58
N LEU A 29 -25.68 -35.48 32.35
CA LEU A 29 -24.82 -36.63 32.00
C LEU A 29 -24.07 -36.45 30.65
N HIS A 30 -22.75 -36.35 30.82
CA HIS A 30 -21.63 -36.88 30.02
C HIS A 30 -21.78 -37.26 28.54
N SER A 31 -20.88 -36.64 27.77
CA SER A 31 -20.28 -37.01 26.49
C SER A 31 -19.93 -38.51 26.31
N PRO A 32 -20.16 -39.10 25.13
CA PRO A 32 -19.55 -40.36 24.73
C PRO A 32 -18.19 -40.15 24.01
N PRO A 33 -17.29 -41.15 24.04
CA PRO A 33 -15.87 -40.98 23.73
C PRO A 33 -15.52 -41.23 22.24
N PHE A 34 -14.47 -40.55 21.80
CA PHE A 34 -13.71 -40.81 20.57
C PHE A 34 -13.16 -42.26 20.53
N PRO A 35 -13.22 -42.96 19.38
CA PRO A 35 -12.44 -44.17 19.18
C PRO A 35 -11.00 -43.82 18.75
N LYS A 36 -10.02 -44.29 19.53
CA LYS A 36 -8.60 -44.34 19.13
C LYS A 36 -8.40 -45.40 18.03
N PRO A 37 -7.57 -45.17 17.00
CA PRO A 37 -6.96 -46.24 16.25
C PRO A 37 -5.72 -46.78 16.97
N ARG A 38 -5.55 -48.09 16.89
CA ARG A 38 -4.45 -48.89 17.43
C ARG A 38 -3.13 -48.61 16.71
N GLN A 39 -2.05 -48.82 17.47
CA GLN A 39 -0.66 -48.95 17.05
C GLN A 39 -0.48 -49.89 15.85
N SER A 40 0.35 -49.48 14.88
CA SER A 40 1.19 -50.41 14.12
C SER A 40 2.64 -49.91 14.10
N ILE A 41 3.50 -50.74 14.66
CA ILE A 41 4.95 -50.65 14.70
C ILE A 41 5.49 -50.87 13.27
N SER A 42 6.40 -50.01 12.80
CA SER A 42 7.51 -50.47 11.94
C SER A 42 8.70 -49.52 12.02
N ASN A 43 9.78 -50.04 12.60
CA ASN A 43 11.15 -49.56 12.44
C ASN A 43 11.60 -49.75 10.99
N LEU A 44 12.43 -48.85 10.45
CA LEU A 44 13.55 -49.08 9.52
C LEU A 44 14.10 -47.72 9.06
N ARG A 45 15.10 -47.15 9.75
CA ARG A 45 16.53 -47.14 9.39
C ARG A 45 16.83 -46.75 7.93
N HIS A 46 17.39 -45.54 7.81
CA HIS A 46 18.12 -45.01 6.66
C HIS A 46 19.17 -45.98 6.11
N PHE A 47 19.14 -46.17 4.79
CA PHE A 47 20.27 -46.57 3.98
C PHE A 47 20.27 -45.70 2.71
N SER A 48 21.24 -44.79 2.58
CA SER A 48 21.60 -44.20 1.29
C SER A 48 23.00 -44.68 0.91
N THR A 49 23.07 -45.58 -0.06
CA THR A 49 24.30 -45.98 -0.75
C THR A 49 24.13 -45.59 -2.21
N ALA A 50 24.72 -44.45 -2.59
CA ALA A 50 24.87 -44.06 -3.98
C ALA A 50 26.09 -44.79 -4.57
N ARG A 51 25.86 -45.52 -5.67
CA ARG A 51 26.93 -46.11 -6.52
C ARG A 51 27.13 -45.25 -7.76
N ASN A 52 28.40 -44.97 -8.01
CA ASN A 52 29.00 -44.42 -9.22
C ASN A 52 28.62 -45.16 -10.49
N ILE A 53 28.33 -44.40 -11.57
CA ILE A 53 28.65 -44.79 -12.95
C ILE A 53 29.22 -43.56 -13.66
N GLN A 54 30.54 -43.56 -13.86
CA GLN A 54 31.25 -42.66 -14.77
C GLN A 54 31.20 -43.25 -16.19
N LYS A 55 30.88 -42.41 -17.19
CA LYS A 55 31.22 -42.65 -18.59
C LYS A 55 32.34 -41.70 -19.00
N SER A 56 33.38 -42.31 -19.57
CA SER A 56 34.61 -41.76 -20.11
C SER A 56 34.43 -41.12 -21.49
N PHE A 57 35.06 -39.99 -21.75
CA PHE A 57 35.67 -39.66 -23.05
C PHE A 57 36.90 -38.77 -22.83
N SER A 58 37.98 -39.13 -23.51
CA SER A 58 39.36 -38.64 -23.43
C SER A 58 39.71 -37.71 -24.60
N LEU A 59 40.51 -36.65 -24.41
CA LEU A 59 41.90 -36.40 -24.88
C LEU A 59 42.13 -34.85 -24.96
N PRO A 60 43.36 -34.32 -25.09
CA PRO A 60 44.57 -34.52 -24.29
C PRO A 60 45.31 -33.20 -23.87
N HIS A 61 46.17 -33.34 -22.86
CA HIS A 61 47.43 -32.65 -22.52
C HIS A 61 47.73 -31.20 -22.98
N ASP A 62 48.10 -30.35 -22.00
CA ASP A 62 49.47 -29.82 -21.93
C ASP A 62 49.88 -29.45 -20.49
N ASP A 63 51.13 -29.81 -20.16
CA ASP A 63 51.80 -29.71 -18.87
C ASP A 63 52.24 -28.29 -18.52
N LEU A 64 52.21 -27.95 -17.22
CA LEU A 64 53.30 -27.25 -16.51
C LEU A 64 53.05 -27.39 -14.99
N GLY A 65 54.02 -28.00 -14.31
CA GLY A 65 53.86 -28.50 -12.95
C GLY A 65 54.19 -27.52 -11.82
N ILE A 66 53.91 -28.03 -10.61
CA ILE A 66 54.74 -28.09 -9.40
C ILE A 66 53.94 -27.80 -8.11
N ALA A 67 54.06 -28.78 -7.20
CA ALA A 67 53.95 -28.76 -5.74
C ALA A 67 52.57 -28.84 -5.06
N CYS A 68 52.32 -30.04 -4.50
CA CYS A 68 51.43 -30.33 -3.39
C CYS A 68 51.80 -29.61 -2.09
N SER A 69 50.80 -29.07 -1.39
CA SER A 69 50.74 -29.07 0.09
C SER A 69 49.29 -28.97 0.55
N CYS A 70 48.89 -29.86 1.48
CA CYS A 70 47.54 -29.95 2.07
C CYS A 70 47.08 -28.66 2.80
N PRO A 71 45.76 -28.45 2.94
CA PRO A 71 45.19 -27.18 3.41
C PRO A 71 45.14 -27.06 4.94
N SER A 72 45.62 -25.93 5.44
CA SER A 72 45.31 -25.39 6.77
C SER A 72 44.12 -24.42 6.67
N LYS A 73 43.30 -24.44 7.73
CA LYS A 73 42.02 -23.72 7.98
C LYS A 73 41.91 -22.32 7.34
N PRO A 74 40.73 -21.91 6.80
CA PRO A 74 40.54 -20.57 6.30
C PRO A 74 40.42 -19.56 7.45
N ILE A 75 41.29 -18.56 7.40
CA ILE A 75 41.23 -17.32 8.16
C ILE A 75 40.10 -16.47 7.56
N MET A 76 39.12 -16.09 8.37
CA MET A 76 38.11 -15.09 7.99
C MET A 76 38.80 -13.74 7.75
N SER A 77 38.89 -13.31 6.48
CA SER A 77 39.44 -12.01 6.09
C SER A 77 38.33 -10.96 5.94
N SER A 78 38.32 -9.99 6.86
CA SER A 78 38.26 -8.52 6.69
C SER A 78 37.43 -7.81 5.58
N LYS A 79 36.63 -8.49 4.75
CA LYS A 79 35.82 -7.82 3.70
C LYS A 79 34.55 -7.14 4.23
N SER A 80 33.95 -7.62 5.32
CA SER A 80 32.69 -7.06 5.85
C SER A 80 32.80 -5.71 6.56
N LYS A 81 34.02 -5.23 6.86
CA LYS A 81 34.24 -3.91 7.48
C LYS A 81 34.50 -2.79 6.45
N LEU A 82 34.94 -3.14 5.24
CA LEU A 82 35.15 -2.18 4.17
C LEU A 82 33.82 -1.76 3.53
N ASP A 83 32.92 -2.71 3.29
CA ASP A 83 31.58 -2.43 2.74
C ASP A 83 30.72 -1.60 3.72
N ALA A 84 30.83 -1.85 5.03
CA ALA A 84 30.15 -1.06 6.06
C ALA A 84 30.70 0.37 6.20
N HIS A 85 32.01 0.56 5.97
CA HIS A 85 32.63 1.90 5.97
C HIS A 85 32.33 2.69 4.69
N GLU A 86 32.15 2.03 3.55
CA GLU A 86 31.67 2.69 2.32
C GLU A 86 30.20 3.10 2.46
N GLU A 87 29.34 2.27 3.06
CA GLU A 87 27.94 2.63 3.37
C GLU A 87 27.84 3.81 4.36
N GLU A 88 28.67 3.88 5.41
CA GLU A 88 28.71 5.01 6.35
C GLU A 88 29.20 6.31 5.70
N SER A 89 30.11 6.23 4.71
CA SER A 89 30.65 7.40 4.00
C SER A 89 29.68 8.03 2.99
N SER A 90 28.62 7.30 2.62
CA SER A 90 27.62 7.74 1.63
C SER A 90 26.43 8.49 2.23
N ARG A 91 26.31 8.53 3.57
CA ARG A 91 25.19 9.19 4.25
C ARG A 91 25.50 10.65 4.55
N PRO A 92 24.59 11.59 4.27
CA PRO A 92 24.77 12.98 4.68
C PRO A 92 24.94 13.06 6.21
N ASN A 93 26.05 13.65 6.65
CA ASN A 93 26.36 13.80 8.07
C ASN A 93 25.60 15.01 8.64
N PHE A 94 24.51 14.74 9.34
CA PHE A 94 23.74 15.75 10.07
C PHE A 94 24.23 15.85 11.51
N LYS A 95 24.64 17.05 11.88
CA LYS A 95 25.12 17.35 13.23
C LYS A 95 24.66 18.74 13.62
N MET A 96 24.07 18.86 14.80
CA MET A 96 23.75 20.15 15.42
C MET A 96 23.74 20.00 16.94
N THR A 97 23.85 21.11 17.68
CA THR A 97 23.65 21.04 19.13
C THR A 97 22.15 21.03 19.47
N LEU A 98 21.79 20.48 20.63
CA LEU A 98 20.41 20.53 21.10
C LEU A 98 19.93 21.98 21.30
N SER A 99 20.80 22.85 21.84
CA SER A 99 20.58 24.29 21.94
C SER A 99 20.30 24.93 20.57
N GLU A 100 21.10 24.61 19.55
CA GLU A 100 20.88 25.11 18.18
C GLU A 100 19.54 24.65 17.62
N LEU A 101 19.15 23.39 17.85
CA LEU A 101 17.87 22.85 17.38
C LEU A 101 16.68 23.57 18.02
N LEU A 102 16.70 23.77 19.34
CA LEU A 102 15.63 24.47 20.06
C LEU A 102 15.52 25.93 19.61
N ASN A 103 16.67 26.61 19.45
CA ASN A 103 16.70 28.00 19.01
C ASN A 103 16.17 28.16 17.57
N LYS A 104 16.55 27.26 16.65
CA LYS A 104 16.10 27.31 15.25
C LYS A 104 14.62 26.97 15.10
N THR A 105 14.11 26.03 15.89
CA THR A 105 12.69 25.67 15.91
C THR A 105 11.84 26.70 16.66
N ARG A 106 12.45 27.58 17.47
CA ARG A 106 11.76 28.52 18.37
C ARG A 106 10.84 27.83 19.37
N ILE A 107 11.13 26.58 19.69
CA ILE A 107 10.40 25.83 20.70
C ILE A 107 10.80 26.39 22.06
N THR A 108 9.80 26.72 22.87
CA THR A 108 10.00 27.14 24.27
C THR A 108 9.82 25.92 25.16
N PRO A 109 10.88 25.39 25.79
CA PRO A 109 10.75 24.27 26.70
C PRO A 109 9.92 24.65 27.94
N VAL A 110 9.11 23.71 28.42
CA VAL A 110 8.48 23.77 29.75
C VAL A 110 9.54 23.61 30.83
N SER A 111 10.50 22.71 30.61
CA SER A 111 11.67 22.52 31.47
C SER A 111 12.85 21.95 30.69
N VAL A 112 14.04 22.18 31.23
CA VAL A 112 15.31 21.66 30.71
C VAL A 112 16.14 21.12 31.85
N SER A 113 16.67 19.91 31.68
CA SER A 113 17.62 19.28 32.60
C SER A 113 18.84 18.78 31.82
N GLY A 114 20.05 18.98 32.35
CA GLY A 114 21.30 18.55 31.71
C GLY A 114 21.94 19.59 30.77
N ASN A 115 22.80 19.13 29.86
CA ASN A 115 23.63 20.00 29.00
C ASN A 115 23.03 20.16 27.60
N LEU A 116 22.59 21.37 27.24
CA LEU A 116 22.03 21.68 25.91
C LEU A 116 23.09 21.83 24.80
N ASP A 117 24.37 21.98 25.14
CA ASP A 117 25.46 22.11 24.16
C ASP A 117 25.93 20.76 23.62
N ILE A 118 25.26 19.66 24.00
CA ILE A 118 25.54 18.35 23.43
C ILE A 118 25.22 18.34 21.94
N SER A 119 26.06 17.62 21.20
CA SER A 119 25.79 17.35 19.80
C SER A 119 24.82 16.20 19.66
N ILE A 120 23.83 16.39 18.80
CA ILE A 120 22.95 15.33 18.29
C ILE A 120 23.32 15.00 16.84
N THR A 121 23.29 13.71 16.49
CA THR A 121 23.68 13.18 15.17
C THR A 121 22.53 12.53 14.40
N GLY A 122 21.38 12.41 15.04
CA GLY A 122 20.14 11.89 14.46
C GLY A 122 18.97 12.18 15.38
N ILE A 123 17.77 11.91 14.88
CA ILE A 123 16.52 12.04 15.63
C ILE A 123 15.65 10.83 15.34
N HIS A 124 15.00 10.28 16.35
CA HIS A 124 14.08 9.15 16.20
C HIS A 124 12.92 9.26 17.19
N HIS A 125 11.74 8.79 16.77
CA HIS A 125 10.57 8.63 17.66
C HIS A 125 10.22 7.14 17.88
N ASP A 126 10.99 6.23 17.27
CA ASP A 126 10.97 4.79 17.52
C ASP A 126 12.26 4.41 18.28
N SER A 127 12.13 3.87 19.49
CA SER A 127 13.28 3.50 20.32
C SER A 127 14.18 2.48 19.63
N ARG A 128 13.62 1.62 18.77
CA ARG A 128 14.33 0.52 18.13
C ARG A 128 15.32 1.00 17.07
N GLU A 129 15.10 2.21 16.55
CA GLU A 129 15.95 2.83 15.52
C GLU A 129 17.03 3.74 16.09
N VAL A 130 16.95 4.08 17.39
CA VAL A 130 17.92 4.96 18.05
C VAL A 130 19.33 4.35 17.98
N THR A 131 20.30 5.20 17.69
CA THR A 131 21.73 4.91 17.73
C THR A 131 22.49 5.92 18.58
N TYR A 132 23.80 5.70 18.75
CA TYR A 132 24.65 6.56 19.58
C TYR A 132 24.67 8.00 19.06
N GLY A 133 24.28 8.94 19.92
CA GLY A 133 24.29 10.37 19.59
C GLY A 133 22.93 10.94 19.19
N ASP A 134 21.89 10.10 19.11
CA ASP A 134 20.58 10.55 18.65
C ASP A 134 19.76 11.25 19.73
N LEU A 135 18.81 12.07 19.29
CA LEU A 135 17.70 12.59 20.09
C LEU A 135 16.51 11.62 19.98
N TYR A 136 16.04 11.10 21.12
CA TYR A 136 14.79 10.34 21.16
C TYR A 136 13.61 11.26 21.50
N ILE A 137 12.53 11.17 20.73
CA ILE A 137 11.33 12.00 20.88
C ILE A 137 10.14 11.13 21.31
N CYS A 138 9.64 11.36 22.52
CA CYS A 138 8.61 10.54 23.15
C CYS A 138 7.20 10.93 22.65
N CYS A 139 6.79 10.40 21.49
CA CYS A 139 5.46 10.68 20.91
C CYS A 139 4.37 9.75 21.46
N HIS A 140 3.14 10.24 21.52
CA HIS A 140 1.94 9.45 21.82
C HIS A 140 1.43 8.75 20.55
N GLY A 141 1.42 7.42 20.54
CA GLY A 141 0.84 6.62 19.46
C GLY A 141 -0.58 6.15 19.77
N SER A 142 -1.27 5.59 18.78
CA SER A 142 -2.62 5.04 18.97
C SER A 142 -2.67 3.74 19.79
N LYS A 143 -1.54 3.04 19.91
CA LYS A 143 -1.42 1.77 20.63
C LYS A 143 -0.52 1.84 21.86
N THR A 144 0.46 2.73 21.86
CA THR A 144 1.52 2.78 22.86
C THR A 144 2.02 4.21 23.05
N ASP A 145 2.62 4.48 24.20
CA ASP A 145 3.21 5.76 24.58
C ASP A 145 4.73 5.67 24.49
N GLY A 146 5.36 6.56 23.71
CA GLY A 146 6.81 6.65 23.54
C GLY A 146 7.58 6.77 24.85
N HIS A 147 6.98 7.36 25.89
CA HIS A 147 7.60 7.49 27.21
C HIS A 147 7.93 6.13 27.84
N MET A 148 7.21 5.05 27.49
CA MET A 148 7.50 3.72 28.01
C MET A 148 8.82 3.13 27.50
N TYR A 149 9.37 3.68 26.41
CA TYR A 149 10.57 3.14 25.75
C TYR A 149 11.83 4.00 25.97
N ILE A 150 11.78 4.99 26.86
CA ILE A 150 12.93 5.85 27.20
C ILE A 150 14.13 5.02 27.63
N THR A 151 13.93 4.02 28.49
CA THR A 151 15.00 3.13 28.97
C THR A 151 15.68 2.41 27.81
N GLU A 152 14.92 1.90 26.84
CA GLU A 152 15.47 1.24 25.66
C GLU A 152 16.26 2.24 24.79
N ALA A 153 15.70 3.43 24.55
CA ALA A 153 16.36 4.47 23.76
C ALA A 153 17.71 4.90 24.38
N ILE A 154 17.77 5.09 25.70
CA ILE A 154 19.03 5.41 26.40
C ILE A 154 20.03 4.25 26.27
N GLN A 155 19.59 3.00 26.45
CA GLN A 155 20.45 1.83 26.30
C GLN A 155 21.05 1.70 24.88
N ARG A 156 20.31 2.13 23.86
CA ARG A 156 20.77 2.16 22.46
C ARG A 156 21.66 3.36 22.12
N GLY A 157 21.74 4.36 23.00
CA GLY A 157 22.67 5.47 22.88
C GLY A 157 22.06 6.86 22.64
N ALA A 158 20.76 7.04 22.93
CA ALA A 158 20.14 8.37 22.93
C ALA A 158 20.95 9.32 23.82
N SER A 159 21.45 10.41 23.23
CA SER A 159 22.20 11.44 23.96
C SER A 159 21.27 12.46 24.63
N ALA A 160 20.06 12.63 24.11
CA ALA A 160 19.01 13.44 24.72
C ALA A 160 17.62 12.85 24.51
N ILE A 161 16.70 13.28 25.38
CA ILE A 161 15.28 12.98 25.32
C ILE A 161 14.47 14.27 25.14
N LEU A 162 13.49 14.24 24.24
CA LEU A 162 12.45 15.25 24.10
C LEU A 162 11.10 14.62 24.47
N ALA A 163 10.46 15.14 25.50
CA ALA A 163 9.25 14.57 26.10
C ALA A 163 8.17 15.63 26.35
N ASP A 164 6.92 15.23 26.56
CA ASP A 164 5.84 16.12 27.02
C ASP A 164 5.38 15.80 28.46
N LYS A 165 5.99 14.79 29.09
CA LYS A 165 5.86 14.51 30.52
C LYS A 165 7.10 14.97 31.27
N HIS A 166 6.90 15.37 32.53
CA HIS A 166 8.01 15.63 33.44
C HIS A 166 8.75 14.32 33.75
N LEU A 167 10.08 14.34 33.66
CA LEU A 167 10.95 13.19 33.88
C LEU A 167 12.03 13.54 34.91
N GLU A 168 12.32 12.62 35.84
CA GLU A 168 13.39 12.81 36.83
C GLU A 168 14.76 12.50 36.21
N PHE A 169 15.54 13.54 35.95
CA PHE A 169 16.86 13.45 35.30
C PHE A 169 17.85 12.55 36.05
N GLU A 170 17.80 12.55 37.38
CA GLU A 170 18.72 11.81 38.26
C GLU A 170 18.61 10.28 38.10
N GLN A 171 17.49 9.79 37.57
CA GLN A 171 17.25 8.36 37.37
C GLN A 171 17.76 7.84 36.01
N MET A 172 18.29 8.71 35.15
CA MET A 172 18.62 8.38 33.75
C MET A 172 20.13 8.42 33.48
N SER A 173 20.85 7.40 33.98
CA SER A 173 22.27 7.26 33.71
C SER A 173 22.54 7.11 32.20
N ASN A 174 23.52 7.88 31.70
CA ASN A 174 23.93 8.00 30.27
C ASN A 174 23.13 8.95 29.37
N CYS A 175 21.98 9.48 29.82
CA CYS A 175 21.31 10.58 29.13
C CYS A 175 21.97 11.92 29.51
N LYS A 176 22.31 12.77 28.54
CA LYS A 176 23.02 14.03 28.80
C LYS A 176 22.10 15.24 28.92
N ALA A 177 20.89 15.17 28.35
CA ALA A 177 19.89 16.22 28.47
C ALA A 177 18.46 15.69 28.30
N ILE A 178 17.53 16.30 29.02
CA ILE A 178 16.08 16.09 28.86
C ILE A 178 15.44 17.45 28.64
N VAL A 179 14.61 17.55 27.61
CA VAL A 179 13.82 18.73 27.29
C VAL A 179 12.35 18.33 27.36
N THR A 180 11.59 19.03 28.19
CA THR A 180 10.13 18.85 28.27
C THR A 180 9.44 19.98 27.51
N VAL A 181 8.47 19.65 26.67
CA VAL A 181 7.63 20.57 25.88
C VAL A 181 6.16 20.33 26.17
N GLU A 182 5.27 21.16 25.62
CA GLU A 182 3.82 20.98 25.82
C GLU A 182 3.25 19.77 25.06
N ASP A 183 3.68 19.55 23.81
CA ASP A 183 3.18 18.46 22.96
C ASP A 183 4.27 18.02 21.98
N THR A 184 4.74 16.78 22.11
CA THR A 184 5.77 16.20 21.26
C THR A 184 5.28 15.89 19.85
N ASN A 185 4.04 15.42 19.70
CA ASN A 185 3.44 15.07 18.41
C ASN A 185 3.28 16.32 17.52
N LEU A 186 2.91 17.46 18.12
CA LEU A 186 2.75 18.74 17.43
C LEU A 186 4.08 19.26 16.86
N ILE A 187 5.16 19.17 17.64
CA ILE A 187 6.47 19.74 17.26
C ILE A 187 7.34 18.79 16.42
N LEU A 188 7.03 17.48 16.40
CA LEU A 188 7.85 16.45 15.74
C LEU A 188 8.20 16.82 14.28
N PRO A 189 7.24 17.25 13.42
CA PRO A 189 7.57 17.63 12.05
C PRO A 189 8.55 18.80 11.96
N LEU A 190 8.40 19.80 12.84
CA LEU A 190 9.23 21.01 12.87
C LEU A 190 10.65 20.70 13.32
N VAL A 191 10.78 19.88 14.37
CA VAL A 191 12.07 19.36 14.84
C VAL A 191 12.77 18.58 13.73
N ALA A 192 12.03 17.70 13.04
CA ALA A 192 12.58 16.90 11.96
C ALA A 192 13.05 17.73 10.77
N ALA A 193 12.21 18.63 10.28
CA ALA A 193 12.56 19.50 9.17
C ALA A 193 13.77 20.37 9.52
N THR A 194 13.85 20.89 10.75
CA THR A 194 14.98 21.73 11.18
C THR A 194 16.28 20.93 11.25
N PHE A 195 16.26 19.73 11.84
CA PHE A 195 17.44 18.87 11.96
C PHE A 195 18.01 18.49 10.59
N TYR A 196 17.14 18.10 9.65
CA TYR A 196 17.51 17.77 8.28
C TYR A 196 17.64 18.99 7.35
N ARG A 197 17.59 20.22 7.88
CA ARG A 197 17.80 21.49 7.18
C ARG A 197 16.78 21.80 6.07
N HIS A 198 15.52 21.43 6.26
CA HIS A 198 14.38 21.69 5.37
C HIS A 198 14.63 21.26 3.92
N PRO A 199 14.90 19.96 3.66
CA PRO A 199 15.30 19.46 2.34
C PRO A 199 14.28 19.75 1.24
N SER A 200 12.98 19.76 1.58
CA SER A 200 11.88 20.07 0.65
C SER A 200 11.98 21.46 0.02
N LYS A 201 12.66 22.43 0.66
CA LYS A 201 12.86 23.77 0.08
C LYS A 201 13.84 23.80 -1.10
N ASN A 202 14.63 22.74 -1.28
CA ASN A 202 15.64 22.62 -2.34
C ASN A 202 15.31 21.51 -3.34
N LEU A 203 14.14 20.88 -3.22
CA LEU A 203 13.63 19.86 -4.14
C LEU A 203 12.35 20.39 -4.78
N SER A 204 12.08 20.00 -6.01
CA SER A 204 10.73 20.11 -6.55
C SER A 204 9.87 18.99 -5.97
N VAL A 205 8.91 19.33 -5.11
CA VAL A 205 8.07 18.37 -4.39
C VAL A 205 6.67 18.31 -5.00
N ILE A 206 6.33 17.16 -5.57
CA ILE A 206 5.01 16.89 -6.16
C ILE A 206 4.23 15.97 -5.21
N GLY A 207 3.14 16.48 -4.63
CA GLY A 207 2.25 15.74 -3.75
C GLY A 207 1.00 15.26 -4.48
N ILE A 208 0.76 13.95 -4.48
CA ILE A 208 -0.40 13.34 -5.13
C ILE A 208 -1.35 12.76 -4.08
N THR A 209 -2.59 13.26 -4.04
CA THR A 209 -3.66 12.74 -3.18
C THR A 209 -4.89 12.31 -3.97
N GLY A 210 -5.75 11.55 -3.28
CA GLY A 210 -6.99 10.97 -3.80
C GLY A 210 -7.23 9.58 -3.21
N THR A 211 -8.39 8.99 -3.47
CA THR A 211 -8.70 7.62 -3.06
C THR A 211 -7.88 6.65 -3.90
N ASN A 212 -8.04 6.70 -5.22
CA ASN A 212 -7.39 5.79 -6.18
C ASN A 212 -6.40 6.53 -7.10
N GLY A 213 -5.41 5.81 -7.64
CA GLY A 213 -4.51 6.31 -8.69
C GLY A 213 -3.21 7.02 -8.23
N LYS A 214 -3.02 7.22 -6.92
CA LYS A 214 -1.81 7.87 -6.35
C LYS A 214 -0.51 7.20 -6.79
N THR A 215 -0.40 5.89 -6.58
CA THR A 215 0.79 5.10 -6.92
C THR A 215 1.11 5.15 -8.41
N THR A 216 0.14 4.89 -9.28
CA THR A 216 0.36 4.91 -10.74
C THR A 216 0.78 6.29 -11.22
N THR A 217 0.08 7.34 -10.78
CA THR A 217 0.42 8.73 -11.14
C THR A 217 1.81 9.10 -10.62
N THR A 218 2.21 8.64 -9.43
CA THR A 218 3.55 8.87 -8.88
C THR A 218 4.64 8.30 -9.78
N GLN A 219 4.47 7.06 -10.26
CA GLN A 219 5.44 6.41 -11.15
C GLN A 219 5.51 7.07 -12.52
N LEU A 220 4.35 7.43 -13.10
CA LEU A 220 4.27 8.14 -14.38
C LEU A 220 4.94 9.52 -14.30
N VAL A 221 4.65 10.31 -13.27
CA VAL A 221 5.26 11.64 -13.08
C VAL A 221 6.76 11.53 -12.85
N LYS A 222 7.23 10.54 -12.06
CA LYS A 222 8.67 10.28 -11.90
C LYS A 222 9.32 10.04 -13.26
N SER A 223 8.76 9.15 -14.08
CA SER A 223 9.28 8.83 -15.41
C SER A 223 9.28 10.02 -16.36
N ILE A 224 8.25 10.88 -16.32
CA ILE A 224 8.22 12.15 -17.08
C ILE A 224 9.38 13.06 -16.66
N ILE A 225 9.63 13.21 -15.37
CA ILE A 225 10.74 14.04 -14.87
C ILE A 225 12.09 13.45 -15.32
N GLU A 226 12.26 12.13 -15.21
CA GLU A 226 13.50 11.45 -15.63
C GLU A 226 13.73 11.51 -17.15
N ALA A 227 12.66 11.54 -17.96
CA ALA A 227 12.74 11.71 -19.41
C ALA A 227 13.27 13.09 -19.85
N THR A 228 13.40 14.04 -18.92
CA THR A 228 14.10 15.33 -19.12
C THR A 228 15.59 15.27 -18.81
N GLY A 229 16.09 14.16 -18.28
CA GLY A 229 17.46 14.01 -17.75
C GLY A 229 17.62 14.43 -16.29
N SER A 230 16.53 14.86 -15.64
CA SER A 230 16.51 15.19 -14.21
C SER A 230 16.45 13.92 -13.35
N ARG A 231 16.88 14.02 -12.08
CA ARG A 231 16.81 12.91 -11.12
C ARG A 231 15.62 13.09 -10.19
N ALA A 232 14.76 12.07 -10.06
CA ALA A 232 13.59 12.09 -9.20
C ALA A 232 13.51 10.90 -8.24
N GLY A 233 13.29 11.17 -6.96
CA GLY A 233 12.92 10.14 -5.97
C GLY A 233 11.40 9.92 -5.91
N THR A 234 10.97 8.78 -5.35
CA THR A 234 9.55 8.55 -5.03
C THR A 234 9.36 8.09 -3.61
N LEU A 235 8.27 8.55 -2.99
CA LEU A 235 7.82 8.10 -1.67
C LEU A 235 6.38 7.63 -1.79
N GLY A 236 6.13 6.32 -1.67
CA GLY A 236 4.78 5.78 -1.88
C GLY A 236 4.63 4.33 -1.45
N THR A 237 3.49 3.73 -1.82
CA THR A 237 3.11 2.39 -1.37
C THR A 237 4.07 1.30 -1.87
N LEU A 238 4.68 1.48 -3.05
CA LEU A 238 5.64 0.51 -3.61
C LEU A 238 7.03 0.55 -2.96
N GLY A 239 7.25 1.45 -1.99
CA GLY A 239 8.55 1.67 -1.40
C GLY A 239 9.06 3.09 -1.60
N TYR A 240 10.23 3.36 -1.02
CA TYR A 240 10.93 4.62 -1.15
C TYR A 240 12.10 4.44 -2.11
N SER A 241 12.03 5.11 -3.26
CA SER A 241 13.06 5.07 -4.30
C SER A 241 13.89 6.33 -4.22
N ILE A 242 15.19 6.18 -4.01
CA ILE A 242 16.16 7.26 -3.92
C ILE A 242 17.10 7.12 -5.11
N CYS A 243 17.31 8.21 -5.86
CA CYS A 243 18.25 8.18 -6.98
C CYS A 243 19.65 7.77 -6.48
N GLY A 244 20.34 6.92 -7.22
CA GLY A 244 21.68 6.44 -6.88
C GLY A 244 21.71 5.22 -5.96
N ASP A 245 20.58 4.83 -5.37
CA ASP A 245 20.48 3.58 -4.62
C ASP A 245 20.08 2.44 -5.57
N ASN A 246 20.71 1.28 -5.40
CA ASN A 246 20.40 0.08 -6.20
C ASN A 246 19.15 -0.67 -5.71
N GLN A 247 18.56 -0.25 -4.58
CA GLN A 247 17.42 -0.92 -3.95
C GLN A 247 16.34 0.09 -3.56
N ILE A 248 15.09 -0.34 -3.67
CA ILE A 248 13.93 0.39 -3.16
C ILE A 248 13.80 0.04 -1.67
N GLU A 249 13.78 1.04 -0.79
CA GLU A 249 13.58 0.82 0.65
C GLU A 249 12.12 0.42 0.92
N GLU A 250 11.89 -0.57 1.80
CA GLU A 250 10.53 -1.02 2.16
C GLU A 250 9.75 0.14 2.79
N ALA A 251 8.53 0.40 2.29
CA ALA A 251 7.66 1.45 2.83
C ALA A 251 6.73 0.87 3.90
N PRO A 252 6.94 1.16 5.21
CA PRO A 252 5.99 0.77 6.24
C PRO A 252 4.64 1.52 6.14
N ASN A 253 4.61 2.65 5.42
CA ASN A 253 3.44 3.49 5.21
C ASN A 253 3.45 4.07 3.80
N THR A 254 2.28 4.29 3.18
CA THR A 254 2.17 5.03 1.91
C THR A 254 2.78 6.43 1.98
N THR A 255 2.59 7.11 3.12
CA THR A 255 3.24 8.39 3.42
C THR A 255 4.14 8.18 4.63
N PRO A 256 5.48 8.36 4.51
CA PRO A 256 6.40 8.19 5.62
C PRO A 256 6.01 9.09 6.81
N ASP A 257 6.44 8.72 8.01
CA ASP A 257 6.30 9.60 9.18
C ASP A 257 7.13 10.89 9.03
N ALA A 258 6.88 11.84 9.93
CA ALA A 258 7.44 13.18 9.86
C ALA A 258 8.98 13.22 9.97
N VAL A 259 9.61 12.23 10.62
CA VAL A 259 11.08 12.12 10.69
C VAL A 259 11.61 11.48 9.41
N SER A 260 11.06 10.33 9.03
CA SER A 260 11.50 9.57 7.87
C SER A 260 11.40 10.37 6.58
N VAL A 261 10.31 11.13 6.37
CA VAL A 261 10.14 11.92 5.15
C VAL A 261 11.23 12.98 4.98
N GLN A 262 11.63 13.65 6.06
CA GLN A 262 12.70 14.64 6.04
C GLN A 262 14.06 13.98 5.83
N LYS A 263 14.33 12.85 6.52
CA LYS A 263 15.57 12.07 6.34
C LYS A 263 15.73 11.58 4.89
N LEU A 264 14.67 11.02 4.32
CA LEU A 264 14.65 10.48 2.95
C LEU A 264 14.85 11.59 1.92
N MET A 265 14.14 12.73 2.03
CA MET A 265 14.34 13.88 1.14
C MET A 265 15.77 14.45 1.26
N ALA A 266 16.34 14.48 2.47
CA ALA A 266 17.71 14.94 2.65
C ALA A 266 18.74 13.99 2.02
N LYS A 267 18.49 12.67 2.08
CA LYS A 267 19.28 11.65 1.36
C LYS A 267 19.13 11.78 -0.16
N MET A 268 17.92 12.03 -0.67
CA MET A 268 17.68 12.32 -2.10
C MET A 268 18.47 13.55 -2.57
N MET A 269 18.42 14.64 -1.82
CA MET A 269 19.17 15.86 -2.11
C MET A 269 20.69 15.60 -2.12
N HIS A 270 21.21 14.82 -1.16
CA HIS A 270 22.61 14.42 -1.14
C HIS A 270 23.01 13.62 -2.40
N ASN A 271 22.12 12.76 -2.89
CA ASN A 271 22.32 11.99 -4.12
C ASN A 271 21.99 12.78 -5.41
N SER A 272 21.88 14.11 -5.29
CA SER A 272 21.62 15.05 -6.40
C SER A 272 20.28 14.82 -7.10
N SER A 273 19.26 14.31 -6.40
CA SER A 273 17.88 14.38 -6.87
C SER A 273 17.43 15.83 -6.95
N ASN A 274 16.71 16.17 -8.02
CA ASN A 274 16.12 17.50 -8.23
C ASN A 274 14.66 17.54 -7.81
N ALA A 275 13.99 16.39 -7.81
CA ALA A 275 12.58 16.29 -7.53
C ALA A 275 12.26 15.09 -6.65
N VAL A 276 11.11 15.16 -5.99
CA VAL A 276 10.50 14.03 -5.28
C VAL A 276 9.00 14.02 -5.59
N VAL A 277 8.51 12.87 -6.03
CA VAL A 277 7.10 12.63 -6.27
C VAL A 277 6.59 11.74 -5.13
N MET A 278 5.61 12.23 -4.37
CA MET A 278 5.16 11.52 -3.18
C MET A 278 3.65 11.30 -3.12
N GLU A 279 3.27 10.12 -2.65
CA GLU A 279 1.90 9.79 -2.31
C GLU A 279 1.52 10.44 -0.97
N VAL A 280 0.53 11.33 -1.02
CA VAL A 280 0.02 12.08 0.14
C VAL A 280 -1.31 11.46 0.57
N SER A 281 -1.23 10.48 1.47
CA SER A 281 -2.40 9.82 2.05
C SER A 281 -3.17 10.74 2.99
N SER A 282 -4.48 10.52 3.14
CA SER A 282 -5.29 11.27 4.12
C SER A 282 -4.82 11.03 5.55
N HIS A 283 -4.36 9.82 5.88
CA HIS A 283 -3.73 9.52 7.16
C HIS A 283 -2.46 10.35 7.38
N GLY A 284 -1.61 10.48 6.35
CA GLY A 284 -0.40 11.30 6.43
C GLY A 284 -0.68 12.79 6.68
N LEU A 285 -1.76 13.33 6.08
CA LEU A 285 -2.21 14.70 6.32
C LEU A 285 -2.86 14.86 7.70
N ALA A 286 -3.67 13.90 8.15
CA ALA A 286 -4.32 13.93 9.46
C ALA A 286 -3.32 13.89 10.61
N LEU A 287 -2.30 13.03 10.48
CA LEU A 287 -1.28 12.80 11.50
C LEU A 287 -0.11 13.80 11.42
N GLY A 288 -0.21 14.85 10.60
CA GLY A 288 0.80 15.89 10.51
C GLY A 288 2.12 15.48 9.85
N ARG A 289 2.19 14.30 9.22
CA ARG A 289 3.42 13.78 8.57
C ARG A 289 3.93 14.69 7.45
N CYS A 290 3.03 15.48 6.85
CA CYS A 290 3.32 16.39 5.74
C CYS A 290 3.38 17.88 6.17
N ASN A 291 3.36 18.19 7.47
CA ASN A 291 3.21 19.57 7.94
C ASN A 291 4.36 20.47 7.48
N GLU A 292 5.60 19.96 7.53
CA GLU A 292 6.83 20.68 7.21
C GLU A 292 7.43 20.30 5.85
N ILE A 293 6.55 19.94 4.91
CA ILE A 293 6.91 19.72 3.51
C ILE A 293 6.47 20.94 2.71
N ASP A 294 7.42 21.55 2.02
CA ASP A 294 7.22 22.65 1.10
C ASP A 294 6.88 22.08 -0.29
N PHE A 295 5.58 21.95 -0.58
CA PHE A 295 5.09 21.36 -1.84
C PHE A 295 5.07 22.41 -2.96
N ASP A 296 5.54 22.03 -4.15
CA ASP A 296 5.41 22.85 -5.37
C ASP A 296 4.12 22.56 -6.12
N ILE A 297 3.70 21.29 -6.16
CA ILE A 297 2.52 20.86 -6.91
C ILE A 297 1.62 19.98 -6.05
N ALA A 298 0.33 20.31 -6.00
CA ALA A 298 -0.71 19.48 -5.42
C ALA A 298 -1.56 18.86 -6.53
N VAL A 299 -1.72 17.52 -6.50
CA VAL A 299 -2.51 16.76 -7.48
C VAL A 299 -3.66 16.05 -6.78
N PHE A 300 -4.87 16.20 -7.32
CA PHE A 300 -6.08 15.50 -6.86
C PHE A 300 -6.58 14.56 -7.96
N THR A 301 -6.60 13.27 -7.67
CA THR A 301 -7.06 12.24 -8.62
C THR A 301 -8.56 11.99 -8.56
N ASN A 302 -9.10 11.64 -7.39
CA ASN A 302 -10.52 11.38 -7.13
C ASN A 302 -10.79 11.21 -5.62
N LEU A 303 -12.06 11.27 -5.23
CA LEU A 303 -12.54 10.96 -3.89
C LEU A 303 -13.78 10.06 -3.94
N THR A 304 -13.59 8.80 -3.55
CA THR A 304 -14.65 7.81 -3.34
C THR A 304 -14.55 7.22 -1.93
N ARG A 305 -15.62 6.55 -1.46
CA ARG A 305 -15.73 5.99 -0.11
C ARG A 305 -14.54 5.07 0.22
N ASP A 306 -13.76 5.48 1.22
CA ASP A 306 -12.68 4.70 1.82
C ASP A 306 -12.31 5.29 3.18
N HIS A 307 -11.59 4.53 4.01
CA HIS A 307 -10.99 4.99 5.28
C HIS A 307 -11.98 5.62 6.29
N LEU A 308 -13.27 5.27 6.23
CA LEU A 308 -14.27 5.78 7.18
C LEU A 308 -14.09 5.22 8.59
N ASP A 309 -13.37 4.10 8.73
CA ASP A 309 -12.89 3.58 10.02
C ASP A 309 -11.96 4.56 10.76
N PHE A 310 -11.29 5.46 10.03
CA PHE A 310 -10.42 6.49 10.59
C PHE A 310 -11.06 7.89 10.59
N HIS A 311 -11.62 8.33 9.45
CA HIS A 311 -12.13 9.71 9.31
C HIS A 311 -13.57 9.87 9.83
N GLY A 312 -14.32 8.78 10.00
CA GLY A 312 -15.72 8.79 10.42
C GLY A 312 -16.70 9.20 9.31
N THR A 313 -16.44 10.31 8.61
CA THR A 313 -17.31 10.84 7.54
C THR A 313 -16.55 11.11 6.24
N GLU A 314 -17.26 11.09 5.11
CA GLU A 314 -16.68 11.46 3.80
C GLU A 314 -16.27 12.93 3.75
N GLU A 315 -16.97 13.80 4.48
CA GLU A 315 -16.63 15.22 4.59
C GLU A 315 -15.27 15.41 5.29
N GLU A 316 -15.03 14.74 6.41
CA GLU A 316 -13.75 14.82 7.12
C GLU A 316 -12.62 14.23 6.27
N TYR A 317 -12.90 13.12 5.57
CA TYR A 317 -11.95 12.52 4.63
C TYR A 317 -11.56 13.49 3.49
N ARG A 318 -12.53 14.21 2.92
CA ARG A 318 -12.33 15.25 1.91
C ARG A 318 -11.55 16.45 2.48
N ASN A 319 -11.97 16.96 3.63
CA ASN A 319 -11.33 18.09 4.30
C ASN A 319 -9.87 17.79 4.62
N CYS A 320 -9.58 16.56 5.03
CA CYS A 320 -8.23 16.12 5.31
C CYS A 320 -7.34 16.15 4.05
N LYS A 321 -7.82 15.67 2.89
CA LYS A 321 -7.08 15.80 1.62
C LYS A 321 -6.92 17.25 1.18
N GLY A 322 -7.92 18.10 1.45
CA GLY A 322 -7.90 19.54 1.18
C GLY A 322 -6.71 20.26 1.81
N LYS A 323 -6.17 19.75 2.93
CA LYS A 323 -4.96 20.29 3.59
C LYS A 323 -3.74 20.38 2.65
N LEU A 324 -3.61 19.47 1.68
CA LEU A 324 -2.54 19.56 0.67
C LEU A 324 -2.72 20.79 -0.23
N PHE A 325 -3.95 21.00 -0.72
CA PHE A 325 -4.26 22.13 -1.60
C PHE A 325 -4.26 23.47 -0.86
N ALA A 326 -4.61 23.48 0.43
CA ALA A 326 -4.53 24.66 1.27
C ALA A 326 -3.09 25.20 1.41
N LYS A 327 -2.07 24.36 1.21
CA LYS A 327 -0.65 24.79 1.17
C LYS A 327 -0.28 25.51 -0.13
N MET A 328 -1.11 25.44 -1.17
CA MET A 328 -0.86 26.10 -2.45
C MET A 328 -1.20 27.60 -2.35
N VAL A 329 -0.26 28.38 -1.80
CA VAL A 329 -0.46 29.82 -1.53
C VAL A 329 0.33 30.79 -2.41
N ASP A 330 1.50 30.42 -2.96
CA ASP A 330 2.34 31.30 -3.79
C ASP A 330 2.08 31.06 -5.30
N PRO A 331 1.50 32.02 -6.03
CA PRO A 331 1.25 31.89 -7.48
C PRO A 331 2.50 31.72 -8.34
N LYS A 332 3.67 32.20 -7.88
CA LYS A 332 4.90 32.11 -8.66
C LYS A 332 5.48 30.70 -8.61
N LYS A 333 5.42 30.08 -7.44
CA LYS A 333 6.00 28.77 -7.15
C LYS A 333 5.01 27.61 -7.35
N HIS A 334 3.82 27.72 -6.76
CA HIS A 334 2.91 26.59 -6.61
C HIS A 334 2.04 26.34 -7.83
N ARG A 335 1.58 25.11 -8.01
CA ARG A 335 0.60 24.70 -9.02
C ARG A 335 -0.44 23.74 -8.45
N LYS A 336 -1.66 23.79 -8.99
CA LYS A 336 -2.74 22.85 -8.67
C LYS A 336 -3.05 22.00 -9.90
N VAL A 337 -3.26 20.70 -9.71
CA VAL A 337 -3.74 19.78 -10.74
C VAL A 337 -4.97 19.05 -10.22
N VAL A 338 -6.10 19.18 -10.92
CA VAL A 338 -7.41 18.69 -10.44
C VAL A 338 -8.17 17.94 -11.53
N ASN A 339 -8.73 16.78 -11.16
CA ASN A 339 -9.68 16.04 -11.98
C ASN A 339 -11.05 16.71 -11.97
N LEU A 340 -11.53 17.22 -13.12
CA LEU A 340 -12.85 17.85 -13.22
C LEU A 340 -14.03 16.87 -13.32
N ASP A 341 -13.78 15.59 -13.56
CA ASP A 341 -14.85 14.58 -13.54
C ASP A 341 -15.24 14.16 -12.12
N ASP A 342 -14.44 14.52 -11.11
CA ASP A 342 -14.78 14.24 -9.73
C ASP A 342 -15.74 15.30 -9.16
N PRO A 343 -16.86 14.91 -8.52
CA PRO A 343 -17.82 15.85 -7.95
C PRO A 343 -17.24 16.80 -6.88
N ASN A 344 -16.06 16.49 -6.33
CA ASN A 344 -15.37 17.32 -5.34
C ASN A 344 -14.37 18.30 -5.97
N ALA A 345 -14.26 18.37 -7.30
CA ALA A 345 -13.27 19.19 -8.00
C ALA A 345 -13.27 20.65 -7.51
N ASP A 346 -14.44 21.29 -7.47
CA ASP A 346 -14.60 22.69 -7.04
C ASP A 346 -14.03 22.93 -5.64
N TYR A 347 -14.31 22.02 -4.71
CA TYR A 347 -13.77 22.10 -3.34
C TYR A 347 -12.24 22.17 -3.33
N PHE A 348 -11.57 21.33 -4.12
CA PHE A 348 -10.10 21.32 -4.19
C PHE A 348 -9.51 22.52 -4.93
N ILE A 349 -10.22 23.03 -5.95
CA ILE A 349 -9.84 24.25 -6.68
C ILE A 349 -9.85 25.46 -5.73
N GLU A 350 -10.91 25.56 -4.91
CA GLU A 350 -11.12 26.65 -3.95
C GLU A 350 -10.13 26.68 -2.79
N GLN A 351 -9.51 25.54 -2.44
CA GLN A 351 -8.52 25.49 -1.36
C GLN A 351 -7.25 26.30 -1.69
N GLY A 352 -6.68 26.99 -0.71
CA GLY A 352 -5.44 27.77 -0.91
C GLY A 352 -5.69 29.10 -1.64
N ASN A 353 -4.73 29.57 -2.42
CA ASN A 353 -4.83 30.83 -3.14
C ASN A 353 -5.46 30.62 -4.53
N ALA A 354 -6.49 31.42 -4.86
CA ALA A 354 -7.19 31.37 -6.15
C ALA A 354 -6.31 31.80 -7.34
N ASN A 355 -5.25 32.57 -7.10
CA ASN A 355 -4.32 33.01 -8.15
C ASN A 355 -3.23 31.97 -8.46
N VAL A 356 -3.14 30.87 -7.71
CA VAL A 356 -2.22 29.78 -8.03
C VAL A 356 -2.66 29.13 -9.34
N PRO A 357 -1.77 29.00 -10.34
CA PRO A 357 -2.15 28.40 -11.61
C PRO A 357 -2.69 26.97 -11.44
N LEU A 358 -3.80 26.72 -12.12
CA LEU A 358 -4.53 25.46 -12.13
C LEU A 358 -4.38 24.83 -13.51
N VAL A 359 -4.08 23.53 -13.56
CA VAL A 359 -4.21 22.71 -14.77
C VAL A 359 -5.23 21.61 -14.47
N THR A 360 -6.28 21.57 -15.26
CA THR A 360 -7.36 20.61 -15.09
C THR A 360 -7.21 19.43 -16.04
N PHE A 361 -7.69 18.26 -15.61
CA PHE A 361 -7.78 17.10 -16.49
C PHE A 361 -9.13 16.41 -16.31
N ALA A 362 -9.59 15.76 -17.38
CA ALA A 362 -10.82 14.98 -17.36
C ALA A 362 -10.85 14.01 -18.54
N MET A 363 -11.58 12.92 -18.40
CA MET A 363 -11.98 12.08 -19.52
C MET A 363 -13.28 12.54 -20.16
N GLU A 364 -14.28 12.90 -19.35
CA GLU A 364 -15.64 13.18 -19.81
C GLU A 364 -15.90 14.70 -19.96
N ASN A 365 -15.39 15.50 -19.02
CA ASN A 365 -15.55 16.95 -19.04
C ASN A 365 -14.67 17.63 -20.11
N LYS A 366 -15.33 18.15 -21.16
CA LYS A 366 -14.67 18.77 -22.32
C LYS A 366 -14.04 20.13 -22.02
N GLU A 367 -14.40 20.76 -20.90
CA GLU A 367 -13.82 22.04 -20.48
C GLU A 367 -12.43 21.88 -19.84
N ALA A 368 -11.99 20.64 -19.56
CA ALA A 368 -10.67 20.40 -19.01
C ALA A 368 -9.54 20.78 -19.98
N ASP A 369 -8.43 21.26 -19.41
CA ASP A 369 -7.22 21.63 -20.13
C ASP A 369 -6.57 20.41 -20.80
N VAL A 370 -6.49 19.30 -20.08
CA VAL A 370 -5.91 18.03 -20.53
C VAL A 370 -7.00 16.97 -20.65
N LYS A 371 -7.32 16.57 -21.88
CA LYS A 371 -8.44 15.66 -22.17
C LYS A 371 -8.14 14.72 -23.33
N PRO A 372 -8.72 13.51 -23.36
CA PRO A 372 -8.53 12.59 -24.47
C PRO A 372 -9.42 12.99 -25.65
N LEU A 373 -8.87 12.97 -26.86
CA LEU A 373 -9.61 13.03 -28.13
C LEU A 373 -10.01 11.64 -28.61
N LYS A 374 -9.20 10.63 -28.33
CA LYS A 374 -9.41 9.23 -28.71
C LYS A 374 -8.71 8.31 -27.73
N CYS A 375 -9.37 7.21 -27.36
CA CYS A 375 -8.80 6.12 -26.58
C CYS A 375 -9.00 4.80 -27.31
N GLU A 376 -7.94 3.97 -27.37
CA GLU A 376 -8.00 2.59 -27.84
C GLU A 376 -7.39 1.68 -26.77
N PHE A 377 -8.12 0.63 -26.40
CA PHE A 377 -7.74 -0.30 -25.35
C PHE A 377 -7.44 -1.68 -25.93
N SER A 378 -6.37 -2.29 -25.45
CA SER A 378 -6.03 -3.69 -25.71
C SER A 378 -5.35 -4.28 -24.49
N LEU A 379 -5.20 -5.60 -24.47
CA LEU A 379 -4.49 -6.31 -23.40
C LEU A 379 -2.99 -5.97 -23.32
N LEU A 380 -2.41 -5.39 -24.37
CA LEU A 380 -0.97 -5.10 -24.42
C LEU A 380 -0.66 -3.61 -24.30
N LYS A 381 -1.57 -2.76 -24.80
CA LYS A 381 -1.36 -1.31 -24.90
C LYS A 381 -2.65 -0.53 -24.77
N THR A 382 -2.53 0.64 -24.14
CA THR A 382 -3.52 1.72 -24.19
C THR A 382 -2.96 2.84 -25.06
N LYS A 383 -3.67 3.16 -26.14
CA LYS A 383 -3.34 4.33 -26.98
C LYS A 383 -4.29 5.46 -26.68
N VAL A 384 -3.75 6.65 -26.46
CA VAL A 384 -4.53 7.85 -26.16
C VAL A 384 -4.00 9.02 -26.98
N LEU A 385 -4.90 9.65 -27.73
CA LEU A 385 -4.64 10.96 -28.32
C LEU A 385 -5.12 12.01 -27.32
N VAL A 386 -4.23 12.85 -26.81
CA VAL A 386 -4.50 13.81 -25.72
C VAL A 386 -4.38 15.23 -26.25
N ASP A 387 -5.44 16.02 -26.06
CA ASP A 387 -5.43 17.46 -26.26
C ASP A 387 -4.88 18.15 -25.01
N THR A 388 -3.98 19.12 -25.20
CA THR A 388 -3.36 19.89 -24.12
C THR A 388 -3.26 21.36 -24.53
N PRO A 389 -3.08 22.29 -23.57
CA PRO A 389 -2.89 23.72 -23.91
C PRO A 389 -1.65 24.01 -24.77
N LYS A 390 -0.71 23.05 -24.88
CA LYS A 390 0.52 23.19 -25.66
C LYS A 390 0.49 22.46 -27.01
N GLY A 391 -0.61 21.78 -27.32
CA GLY A 391 -0.76 20.97 -28.52
C GLY A 391 -1.18 19.53 -28.22
N VAL A 392 -1.53 18.81 -29.29
CA VAL A 392 -1.99 17.44 -29.22
C VAL A 392 -0.80 16.48 -29.19
N ILE A 393 -0.85 15.48 -28.31
CA ILE A 393 0.13 14.39 -28.21
C ILE A 393 -0.55 13.03 -28.37
N GLU A 394 0.17 12.07 -28.93
CA GLU A 394 -0.24 10.67 -28.96
C GLU A 394 0.64 9.87 -27.99
N ILE A 395 0.00 9.06 -27.14
CA ILE A 395 0.66 8.24 -26.13
C ILE A 395 0.27 6.78 -26.38
N SER A 396 1.25 5.89 -26.47
CA SER A 396 1.08 4.44 -26.53
C SER A 396 1.67 3.78 -25.28
N SER A 397 0.89 3.75 -24.20
CA SER A 397 1.32 3.19 -22.90
C SER A 397 1.11 1.67 -22.80
N LYS A 398 1.96 1.00 -22.03
CA LYS A 398 1.79 -0.41 -21.62
C LYS A 398 0.83 -0.58 -20.45
N ILE A 399 0.48 0.52 -19.76
CA ILE A 399 -0.47 0.48 -18.65
C ILE A 399 -1.89 0.35 -19.21
N ILE A 400 -2.63 -0.67 -18.76
CA ILE A 400 -3.92 -1.09 -19.33
C ILE A 400 -5.09 -0.44 -18.60
N GLY A 401 -6.18 -0.18 -19.32
CA GLY A 401 -7.50 0.09 -18.73
C GLY A 401 -7.89 1.57 -18.68
N ARG A 402 -9.18 1.84 -18.83
CA ARG A 402 -9.72 3.21 -18.88
C ARG A 402 -9.37 4.06 -17.66
N TYR A 403 -9.39 3.49 -16.45
CA TYR A 403 -9.02 4.26 -15.26
C TYR A 403 -7.56 4.70 -15.26
N ASN A 404 -6.66 4.01 -15.96
CA ASN A 404 -5.28 4.45 -16.13
C ASN A 404 -5.13 5.58 -17.13
N VAL A 405 -6.14 5.85 -17.99
CA VAL A 405 -6.19 7.09 -18.76
C VAL A 405 -6.30 8.30 -17.85
N TYR A 406 -7.10 8.26 -16.78
CA TYR A 406 -7.11 9.34 -15.77
C TYR A 406 -5.72 9.56 -15.15
N ASN A 407 -5.00 8.49 -14.81
CA ASN A 407 -3.65 8.59 -14.25
C ASN A 407 -2.65 9.19 -15.27
N MET A 408 -2.78 8.82 -16.55
CA MET A 408 -1.98 9.40 -17.64
C MET A 408 -2.30 10.89 -17.82
N LEU A 409 -3.59 11.28 -17.88
CA LEU A 409 -4.01 12.67 -18.02
C LEU A 409 -3.55 13.53 -16.82
N ALA A 410 -3.64 13.01 -15.60
CA ALA A 410 -3.10 13.66 -14.41
C ALA A 410 -1.57 13.89 -14.54
N SER A 411 -0.85 12.89 -15.05
CA SER A 411 0.60 12.96 -15.23
C SER A 411 0.99 13.93 -16.35
N VAL A 412 0.23 13.96 -17.45
CA VAL A 412 0.36 14.97 -18.51
C VAL A 412 0.12 16.36 -17.92
N ALA A 413 -0.94 16.57 -17.14
CA ALA A 413 -1.24 17.85 -16.50
C ALA A 413 -0.13 18.32 -15.54
N VAL A 414 0.51 17.41 -14.81
CA VAL A 414 1.72 17.71 -14.03
C VAL A 414 2.88 18.11 -14.94
N GLY A 415 3.12 17.38 -16.04
CA GLY A 415 4.15 17.73 -17.03
C GLY A 415 3.93 19.11 -17.65
N ILE A 416 2.68 19.45 -18.00
CA ILE A 416 2.30 20.80 -18.46
C ILE A 416 2.59 21.85 -17.38
N SER A 417 2.23 21.57 -16.12
CA SER A 417 2.45 22.49 -14.98
C SER A 417 3.92 22.76 -14.70
N LEU A 418 4.78 21.77 -14.94
CA LEU A 418 6.25 21.84 -14.81
C LEU A 418 6.95 22.41 -16.05
N ASP A 419 6.20 22.82 -17.07
CA ASP A 419 6.73 23.29 -18.34
C ASP A 419 7.60 22.26 -19.09
N VAL A 420 7.35 20.96 -18.88
CA VAL A 420 8.10 19.88 -19.55
C VAL A 420 7.77 19.84 -21.05
N PRO A 421 8.76 19.63 -21.95
CA PRO A 421 8.51 19.44 -23.37
C PRO A 421 7.58 18.25 -23.64
N LEU A 422 6.63 18.41 -24.57
CA LEU A 422 5.62 17.40 -24.88
C LEU A 422 6.24 16.04 -25.23
N GLU A 423 7.36 16.03 -25.95
CA GLU A 423 8.07 14.81 -26.32
C GLU A 423 8.64 14.08 -25.09
N ALA A 424 9.07 14.81 -24.06
CA ALA A 424 9.53 14.20 -22.81
C ALA A 424 8.35 13.64 -21.99
N ILE A 425 7.18 14.29 -22.02
CA ILE A 425 5.96 13.78 -21.41
C ILE A 425 5.58 12.43 -22.05
N VAL A 426 5.54 12.36 -23.37
CA VAL A 426 5.23 11.13 -24.11
C VAL A 426 6.25 10.04 -23.79
N ARG A 427 7.56 10.32 -23.93
CA ARG A 427 8.61 9.34 -23.62
C ARG A 427 8.55 8.84 -22.18
N GLY A 428 8.27 9.72 -21.23
CA GLY A 428 8.15 9.36 -19.82
C GLY A 428 6.99 8.40 -19.57
N ILE A 429 5.81 8.68 -20.13
CA ILE A 429 4.63 7.80 -19.96
C ILE A 429 4.83 6.46 -20.67
N GLU A 430 5.36 6.46 -21.90
CA GLU A 430 5.60 5.24 -22.68
C GLU A 430 6.74 4.38 -22.13
N GLY A 431 7.69 4.99 -21.40
CA GLY A 431 8.81 4.30 -20.76
C GLY A 431 8.43 3.48 -19.53
N VAL A 432 7.20 3.62 -19.01
CA VAL A 432 6.73 2.82 -17.87
C VAL A 432 6.21 1.47 -18.38
N GLU A 433 6.97 0.41 -18.10
CA GLU A 433 6.64 -0.98 -18.46
C GLU A 433 5.35 -1.49 -17.81
N GLY A 434 5.05 -0.99 -16.62
CA GLY A 434 3.93 -1.38 -15.78
C GLY A 434 4.16 -0.87 -14.36
N VAL A 435 3.13 -0.93 -13.54
CA VAL A 435 3.24 -0.57 -12.13
C VAL A 435 2.91 -1.83 -11.34
N SER A 436 3.90 -2.32 -10.57
CA SER A 436 3.81 -3.52 -9.75
C SER A 436 2.47 -3.58 -9.00
N GLY A 437 1.68 -4.63 -9.26
CA GLY A 437 0.38 -4.86 -8.63
C GLY A 437 -0.73 -3.86 -9.01
N ARG A 438 -0.62 -3.16 -10.14
CA ARG A 438 -1.63 -2.22 -10.67
C ARG A 438 -1.92 -2.58 -12.13
N CYS A 439 -3.03 -3.29 -12.37
CA CYS A 439 -3.38 -3.88 -13.66
C CYS A 439 -2.20 -4.67 -14.27
N GLU A 440 -1.45 -5.41 -13.44
CA GLU A 440 -0.27 -6.13 -13.88
C GLU A 440 -0.70 -7.39 -14.62
N LEU A 441 -0.38 -7.47 -15.91
CA LEU A 441 -0.62 -8.65 -16.73
C LEU A 441 0.42 -9.73 -16.39
N ILE A 442 -0.06 -10.91 -16.02
CA ILE A 442 0.76 -12.11 -15.82
C ILE A 442 0.61 -12.99 -17.06
N ASP A 443 1.70 -13.15 -17.79
CA ASP A 443 1.75 -13.93 -19.03
C ASP A 443 2.95 -14.89 -18.96
N GLU A 444 2.63 -16.18 -18.91
CA GLU A 444 3.56 -17.31 -18.96
C GLU A 444 3.23 -18.20 -20.19
N GLY A 445 2.66 -17.61 -21.24
CA GLY A 445 2.34 -18.28 -22.51
C GLY A 445 0.95 -18.91 -22.59
N GLN A 446 0.07 -18.63 -21.62
CA GLN A 446 -1.30 -19.16 -21.61
C GLN A 446 -2.25 -18.40 -22.58
N ALA A 447 -3.36 -19.05 -22.98
CA ALA A 447 -4.31 -18.50 -23.96
C ALA A 447 -5.33 -17.48 -23.40
N PHE A 448 -5.23 -17.12 -22.12
CA PHE A 448 -6.16 -16.24 -21.41
C PHE A 448 -5.41 -15.20 -20.59
N ALA A 449 -6.03 -14.05 -20.34
CA ALA A 449 -5.37 -12.99 -19.60
C ALA A 449 -5.49 -13.22 -18.08
N VAL A 450 -4.41 -12.95 -17.34
CA VAL A 450 -4.43 -12.91 -15.87
C VAL A 450 -3.96 -11.53 -15.43
N ILE A 451 -4.82 -10.79 -14.71
CA ILE A 451 -4.55 -9.42 -14.26
C ILE A 451 -4.49 -9.41 -12.74
N VAL A 452 -3.37 -8.97 -12.16
CA VAL A 452 -3.21 -8.76 -10.72
C VAL A 452 -3.30 -7.26 -10.40
N ASP A 453 -4.20 -6.88 -9.49
CA ASP A 453 -4.46 -5.48 -9.12
C ASP A 453 -4.72 -5.30 -7.61
N TYR A 454 -4.41 -4.11 -7.11
CA TYR A 454 -4.60 -3.70 -5.70
C TYR A 454 -6.02 -3.23 -5.37
N ALA A 455 -7.00 -3.40 -6.27
CA ALA A 455 -8.37 -2.97 -6.07
C ALA A 455 -9.00 -3.61 -4.82
N HIS A 456 -9.01 -2.86 -3.71
CA HIS A 456 -9.46 -3.31 -2.38
C HIS A 456 -10.61 -2.45 -1.82
N THR A 457 -11.22 -1.62 -2.66
CA THR A 457 -12.41 -0.80 -2.36
C THR A 457 -13.52 -1.11 -3.38
N PRO A 458 -14.81 -0.86 -3.05
CA PRO A 458 -15.91 -1.10 -3.98
C PRO A 458 -15.72 -0.37 -5.32
N ASP A 459 -15.34 0.90 -5.28
CA ASP A 459 -15.08 1.71 -6.48
C ASP A 459 -13.91 1.17 -7.29
N ALA A 460 -12.77 0.85 -6.66
CA ALA A 460 -11.61 0.32 -7.38
C ALA A 460 -11.92 -1.02 -8.05
N LEU A 461 -12.63 -1.92 -7.37
CA LEU A 461 -13.02 -3.21 -7.93
C LEU A 461 -13.98 -3.03 -9.10
N SER A 462 -14.98 -2.15 -8.96
CA SER A 462 -15.92 -1.82 -10.03
C SER A 462 -15.19 -1.33 -11.29
N ARG A 463 -14.27 -0.38 -11.14
CA ARG A 463 -13.50 0.21 -12.25
C ARG A 463 -12.54 -0.80 -12.91
N LEU A 464 -11.95 -1.69 -12.11
CA LEU A 464 -11.11 -2.78 -12.62
C LEU A 464 -11.93 -3.74 -13.50
N LEU A 465 -13.11 -4.16 -13.03
CA LEU A 465 -13.98 -5.07 -13.78
C LEU A 465 -14.60 -4.42 -15.01
N ASP A 466 -14.91 -3.11 -14.96
CA ASP A 466 -15.31 -2.35 -16.15
C ASP A 466 -14.18 -2.31 -17.19
N ALA A 467 -12.96 -2.02 -16.76
CA ALA A 467 -11.79 -2.02 -17.64
C ALA A 467 -11.52 -3.41 -18.24
N ALA A 468 -11.67 -4.48 -17.46
CA ALA A 468 -11.56 -5.84 -17.97
C ALA A 468 -12.66 -6.14 -19.00
N ARG A 469 -13.91 -5.69 -18.77
CA ARG A 469 -15.02 -5.91 -19.71
C ARG A 469 -14.85 -5.17 -21.03
N GLU A 470 -14.24 -3.99 -21.03
CA GLU A 470 -13.94 -3.21 -22.26
C GLU A 470 -12.97 -3.93 -23.21
N LEU A 471 -12.21 -4.90 -22.71
CA LEU A 471 -11.33 -5.73 -23.52
C LEU A 471 -12.10 -6.84 -24.27
N ASN A 472 -13.43 -6.86 -24.16
CA ASN A 472 -14.34 -7.85 -24.76
C ASN A 472 -13.98 -9.31 -24.44
N PRO A 473 -13.82 -9.68 -23.15
CA PRO A 473 -13.52 -11.04 -22.78
C PRO A 473 -14.73 -11.96 -22.99
N ARG A 474 -14.45 -13.25 -23.23
CA ARG A 474 -15.44 -14.33 -23.24
C ARG A 474 -16.09 -14.47 -21.86
N ARG A 475 -15.29 -14.60 -20.79
CA ARG A 475 -15.73 -14.57 -19.38
C ARG A 475 -14.76 -13.76 -18.53
N ILE A 476 -15.27 -13.21 -17.43
CA ILE A 476 -14.48 -12.63 -16.35
C ILE A 476 -14.57 -13.52 -15.11
N ILE A 477 -13.42 -13.95 -14.61
CA ILE A 477 -13.27 -14.76 -13.39
C ILE A 477 -12.53 -13.92 -12.36
N THR A 478 -13.21 -13.54 -11.28
CA THR A 478 -12.67 -12.59 -10.29
C THR A 478 -12.35 -13.29 -8.98
N VAL A 479 -11.11 -13.19 -8.50
CA VAL A 479 -10.67 -13.65 -7.17
C VAL A 479 -10.37 -12.44 -6.30
N PHE A 480 -11.01 -12.33 -5.14
CA PHE A 480 -10.70 -11.24 -4.22
C PHE A 480 -11.06 -11.59 -2.76
N GLY A 481 -10.49 -10.82 -1.84
CA GLY A 481 -10.77 -10.91 -0.41
C GLY A 481 -10.87 -9.54 0.23
N CYS A 482 -11.23 -9.51 1.51
CA CYS A 482 -11.25 -8.30 2.33
C CYS A 482 -10.30 -8.44 3.52
N GLY A 483 -9.61 -7.35 3.89
CA GLY A 483 -8.76 -7.33 5.07
C GLY A 483 -9.57 -7.23 6.37
N GLY A 484 -9.12 -7.91 7.42
CA GLY A 484 -9.62 -7.75 8.79
C GLY A 484 -9.11 -6.46 9.44
N GLU A 485 -9.72 -6.02 10.54
CA GLU A 485 -9.48 -4.77 11.26
C GLU A 485 -9.51 -3.53 10.34
N ARG A 486 -10.51 -3.50 9.43
CA ARG A 486 -10.77 -2.46 8.43
C ARG A 486 -12.28 -2.24 8.29
N ASP A 487 -12.69 -1.26 7.47
CA ASP A 487 -14.10 -0.98 7.19
C ASP A 487 -14.87 -2.24 6.77
N LYS A 488 -15.75 -2.74 7.66
CA LYS A 488 -16.61 -3.90 7.38
C LYS A 488 -17.70 -3.58 6.36
N GLY A 489 -18.15 -2.33 6.29
CA GLY A 489 -19.24 -1.89 5.41
C GLY A 489 -18.93 -2.05 3.92
N LYS A 490 -17.66 -2.16 3.54
CA LYS A 490 -17.27 -2.41 2.15
C LYS A 490 -17.37 -3.89 1.73
N ARG A 491 -17.30 -4.83 2.67
CA ARG A 491 -17.27 -6.28 2.41
C ARG A 491 -18.46 -6.74 1.55
N PRO A 492 -19.73 -6.49 1.93
CA PRO A 492 -20.87 -6.89 1.11
C PRO A 492 -20.96 -6.12 -0.21
N LEU A 493 -20.55 -4.84 -0.23
CA LEU A 493 -20.58 -4.02 -1.45
C LEU A 493 -19.62 -4.56 -2.52
N MET A 494 -18.43 -4.99 -2.13
CA MET A 494 -17.46 -5.58 -3.07
C MET A 494 -17.95 -6.90 -3.66
N THR A 495 -18.56 -7.77 -2.85
CA THR A 495 -19.17 -9.02 -3.35
C THR A 495 -20.29 -8.76 -4.33
N LYS A 496 -21.17 -7.81 -4.02
CA LYS A 496 -22.25 -7.42 -4.94
C LYS A 496 -21.69 -6.96 -6.29
N ILE A 497 -20.67 -6.10 -6.28
CA ILE A 497 -20.03 -5.61 -7.51
C ILE A 497 -19.35 -6.75 -8.28
N ALA A 498 -18.61 -7.62 -7.60
CA ALA A 498 -17.98 -8.77 -8.25
C ALA A 498 -19.02 -9.70 -8.90
N ALA A 499 -20.12 -9.97 -8.19
CA ALA A 499 -21.21 -10.80 -8.69
C ALA A 499 -22.01 -10.16 -9.84
N GLU A 500 -22.08 -8.83 -9.89
CA GLU A 500 -22.75 -8.09 -10.98
C GLU A 500 -21.90 -7.99 -12.25
N LYS A 501 -20.57 -7.96 -12.11
CA LYS A 501 -19.64 -7.65 -13.23
C LYS A 501 -18.78 -8.83 -13.71
N SER A 502 -18.81 -9.94 -12.98
CA SER A 502 -18.07 -11.16 -13.32
C SER A 502 -19.02 -12.28 -13.72
N ASP A 503 -18.50 -13.23 -14.49
CA ASP A 503 -19.19 -14.48 -14.78
C ASP A 503 -19.00 -15.48 -13.63
N ILE A 504 -17.85 -15.40 -12.96
CA ILE A 504 -17.50 -16.18 -11.78
C ILE A 504 -16.78 -15.27 -10.78
N ALA A 505 -17.22 -15.28 -9.52
CA ALA A 505 -16.55 -14.60 -8.41
C ALA A 505 -16.12 -15.62 -7.35
N ILE A 506 -14.86 -15.57 -6.94
CA ILE A 506 -14.26 -16.44 -5.93
C ILE A 506 -13.85 -15.58 -4.73
N LEU A 507 -14.55 -15.76 -3.62
CA LEU A 507 -14.31 -15.06 -2.37
C LEU A 507 -13.25 -15.81 -1.58
N THR A 508 -12.24 -15.09 -1.09
CA THR A 508 -11.13 -15.69 -0.36
C THR A 508 -10.56 -14.76 0.70
N SER A 509 -9.59 -15.25 1.46
CA SER A 509 -8.88 -14.45 2.46
C SER A 509 -7.90 -13.46 1.79
N ASP A 510 -7.81 -12.25 2.35
CA ASP A 510 -6.74 -11.27 2.07
C ASP A 510 -5.76 -11.28 3.27
N ASN A 511 -5.71 -10.21 4.06
CA ASN A 511 -5.01 -10.11 5.34
C ASN A 511 -6.06 -10.16 6.47
N PRO A 512 -6.41 -11.35 7.01
CA PRO A 512 -7.43 -11.47 8.05
C PRO A 512 -7.03 -10.82 9.37
N ARG A 513 -5.73 -10.64 9.64
CA ARG A 513 -5.21 -10.11 10.91
C ARG A 513 -5.79 -10.92 12.08
N LYS A 514 -6.42 -10.27 13.06
CA LYS A 514 -6.99 -10.93 14.25
C LYS A 514 -8.47 -11.29 14.09
N GLU A 515 -9.10 -10.96 12.97
CA GLU A 515 -10.45 -11.44 12.66
C GLU A 515 -10.41 -12.87 12.13
N ASP A 516 -11.46 -13.64 12.41
CA ASP A 516 -11.65 -14.96 11.80
C ASP A 516 -11.89 -14.79 10.28
N PRO A 517 -11.12 -15.47 9.40
CA PRO A 517 -11.37 -15.46 7.97
C PRO A 517 -12.81 -15.84 7.59
N LEU A 518 -13.45 -16.74 8.33
CA LEU A 518 -14.82 -17.18 8.06
C LEU A 518 -15.84 -16.06 8.35
N ASP A 519 -15.63 -15.28 9.40
CA ASP A 519 -16.48 -14.11 9.70
C ASP A 519 -16.36 -13.05 8.59
N ILE A 520 -15.15 -12.84 8.05
CA ILE A 520 -14.94 -11.92 6.93
C ILE A 520 -15.67 -12.42 5.68
N LEU A 521 -15.62 -13.71 5.39
CA LEU A 521 -16.30 -14.32 4.25
C LEU A 521 -17.83 -14.28 4.42
N ASP A 522 -18.35 -14.43 5.65
CA ASP A 522 -19.77 -14.29 5.94
C ASP A 522 -20.26 -12.85 5.69
N ASP A 523 -19.52 -11.85 6.19
CA ASP A 523 -19.78 -10.42 5.91
C ASP A 523 -19.77 -10.13 4.41
N MET A 524 -18.89 -10.79 3.65
CA MET A 524 -18.81 -10.66 2.19
C MET A 524 -20.04 -11.29 1.52
N LEU A 525 -20.46 -12.50 1.92
CA LEU A 525 -21.61 -13.20 1.34
C LEU A 525 -22.94 -12.49 1.59
N ALA A 526 -23.05 -11.72 2.68
CA ALA A 526 -24.22 -10.90 2.97
C ALA A 526 -24.57 -9.94 1.81
N GLY A 527 -23.59 -9.54 0.99
CA GLY A 527 -23.77 -8.70 -0.20
C GLY A 527 -24.67 -9.30 -1.29
N ILE A 528 -24.85 -10.62 -1.28
CA ILE A 528 -25.71 -11.37 -2.20
C ILE A 528 -26.79 -12.16 -1.44
N GLY A 529 -27.04 -11.82 -0.17
CA GLY A 529 -28.07 -12.44 0.66
C GLY A 529 -27.80 -13.92 0.98
N ARG A 530 -26.54 -14.32 1.09
CA ARG A 530 -26.11 -15.67 1.51
C ARG A 530 -25.24 -15.58 2.78
N THR A 531 -25.07 -16.70 3.47
CA THR A 531 -24.16 -16.83 4.62
C THR A 531 -23.16 -17.97 4.42
N MET A 532 -22.12 -18.01 5.25
CA MET A 532 -21.22 -19.17 5.33
C MET A 532 -21.96 -20.42 5.82
N GLU A 533 -23.00 -20.28 6.66
CA GLU A 533 -23.85 -21.40 7.07
C GLU A 533 -24.62 -21.99 5.86
N ASP A 534 -25.17 -21.14 4.98
CA ASP A 534 -25.79 -21.60 3.73
C ASP A 534 -24.79 -22.36 2.87
N TYR A 535 -23.55 -21.88 2.80
CA TYR A 535 -22.50 -22.47 1.97
C TYR A 535 -21.99 -23.81 2.54
N LEU A 536 -21.85 -23.93 3.86
CA LEU A 536 -21.38 -25.15 4.52
C LEU A 536 -22.46 -26.23 4.63
N SER A 537 -23.73 -25.84 4.67
CA SER A 537 -24.86 -26.78 4.78
C SER A 537 -25.29 -27.41 3.46
N ARG A 538 -24.98 -26.75 2.34
CA ARG A 538 -25.27 -27.21 0.97
C ARG A 538 -24.17 -28.13 0.46
N GLY A 539 -24.54 -29.17 -0.27
CA GLY A 539 -23.57 -30.04 -0.96
C GLY A 539 -22.82 -29.29 -2.07
N GLU A 540 -21.65 -29.81 -2.49
CA GLU A 540 -20.78 -29.19 -3.52
C GLU A 540 -21.54 -28.78 -4.81
N ASN A 541 -22.56 -29.55 -5.19
CA ASN A 541 -23.40 -29.27 -6.37
C ASN A 541 -24.40 -28.10 -6.17
N GLU A 542 -24.84 -27.84 -4.94
CA GLU A 542 -25.81 -26.77 -4.63
C GLU A 542 -25.14 -25.42 -4.40
N ASN A 543 -23.90 -25.42 -3.89
CA ASN A 543 -23.06 -24.22 -3.76
C ASN A 543 -22.72 -23.58 -5.11
N ASN A 544 -22.78 -24.38 -6.17
CA ASN A 544 -22.45 -23.98 -7.54
C ASN A 544 -23.63 -23.37 -8.32
N GLN A 545 -24.81 -23.24 -7.73
CA GLN A 545 -25.95 -22.66 -8.43
C GLN A 545 -25.73 -21.17 -8.75
N PRO A 546 -25.85 -20.77 -10.03
CA PRO A 546 -25.68 -19.39 -10.44
C PRO A 546 -26.75 -18.51 -9.79
N LEU A 547 -26.38 -17.25 -9.55
CA LEU A 547 -27.31 -16.19 -9.19
C LEU A 547 -28.28 -15.92 -10.35
N GLN A 548 -29.33 -15.13 -10.09
CA GLN A 548 -30.34 -14.80 -11.11
C GLN A 548 -29.75 -14.15 -12.37
N ASN A 549 -28.61 -13.46 -12.24
CA ASN A 549 -27.89 -12.84 -13.35
C ASN A 549 -26.91 -13.79 -14.07
N GLY A 550 -26.87 -15.07 -13.70
CA GLY A 550 -25.97 -16.07 -14.28
C GLY A 550 -24.59 -16.19 -13.61
N CYS A 551 -24.20 -15.23 -12.75
CA CYS A 551 -22.90 -15.27 -12.07
C CYS A 551 -22.83 -16.41 -11.07
N ARG A 552 -21.72 -17.16 -11.05
CA ARG A 552 -21.42 -18.15 -10.01
C ARG A 552 -20.56 -17.52 -8.92
N VAL A 553 -20.89 -17.78 -7.65
CA VAL A 553 -20.09 -17.28 -6.51
C VAL A 553 -19.58 -18.47 -5.71
N LEU A 554 -18.27 -18.52 -5.55
CA LEU A 554 -17.52 -19.61 -4.95
C LEU A 554 -16.74 -19.06 -3.76
N VAL A 555 -16.51 -19.89 -2.76
CA VAL A 555 -15.84 -19.46 -1.53
C VAL A 555 -14.73 -20.45 -1.19
N HIS A 556 -13.55 -19.93 -0.93
CA HIS A 556 -12.43 -20.71 -0.43
C HIS A 556 -11.52 -19.85 0.45
N GLU A 557 -11.38 -20.20 1.74
CA GLU A 557 -10.60 -19.40 2.70
C GLU A 557 -9.10 -19.29 2.34
N ILE A 558 -8.53 -20.35 1.75
CA ILE A 558 -7.12 -20.38 1.35
C ILE A 558 -6.94 -19.70 0.00
N ARG A 559 -6.30 -18.52 0.01
CA ARG A 559 -6.07 -17.69 -1.19
C ARG A 559 -5.33 -18.43 -2.30
N ARG A 560 -4.27 -19.20 -1.98
CA ARG A 560 -3.54 -20.02 -2.97
C ARG A 560 -4.48 -20.95 -3.74
N VAL A 561 -5.37 -21.63 -3.02
CA VAL A 561 -6.31 -22.58 -3.63
C VAL A 561 -7.33 -21.83 -4.50
N ALA A 562 -7.85 -20.68 -4.03
CA ALA A 562 -8.73 -19.82 -4.83
C ALA A 562 -8.08 -19.35 -6.14
N LEU A 563 -6.79 -18.99 -6.11
CA LEU A 563 -6.03 -18.59 -7.30
C LEU A 563 -5.82 -19.76 -8.26
N GLN A 564 -5.35 -20.91 -7.75
CA GLN A 564 -5.21 -22.13 -8.55
C GLN A 564 -6.52 -22.52 -9.21
N ALA A 565 -7.62 -22.33 -8.50
CA ALA A 565 -8.95 -22.60 -8.98
C ALA A 565 -9.31 -21.72 -10.17
N ALA A 566 -9.21 -20.40 -9.99
CA ALA A 566 -9.53 -19.42 -11.02
C ALA A 566 -8.71 -19.61 -12.30
N ILE A 567 -7.43 -19.91 -12.16
CA ILE A 567 -6.51 -20.09 -13.29
C ILE A 567 -6.84 -21.41 -14.01
N SER A 568 -7.23 -22.46 -13.28
CA SER A 568 -7.63 -23.75 -13.87
C SER A 568 -8.87 -23.63 -14.74
N MET A 569 -9.82 -22.75 -14.36
CA MET A 569 -11.01 -22.41 -15.15
C MET A 569 -10.71 -21.60 -16.42
N GLY A 570 -9.56 -20.94 -16.51
CA GLY A 570 -9.26 -19.98 -17.58
C GLY A 570 -9.18 -20.65 -18.95
N GLU A 571 -10.01 -20.21 -19.88
CA GLU A 571 -10.04 -20.68 -21.28
C GLU A 571 -9.71 -19.54 -22.25
N GLU A 572 -9.41 -19.88 -23.51
CA GLU A 572 -9.09 -18.89 -24.54
C GLU A 572 -10.12 -17.76 -24.62
N GLY A 573 -9.63 -16.52 -24.53
CA GLY A 573 -10.45 -15.31 -24.53
C GLY A 573 -11.06 -14.91 -23.18
N ASP A 574 -10.86 -15.70 -22.12
CA ASP A 574 -11.24 -15.29 -20.76
C ASP A 574 -10.23 -14.29 -20.16
N ILE A 575 -10.68 -13.57 -19.13
CA ILE A 575 -9.83 -12.76 -18.25
C ILE A 575 -10.04 -13.22 -16.80
N VAL A 576 -8.94 -13.61 -16.15
CA VAL A 576 -8.88 -13.83 -14.71
C VAL A 576 -8.40 -12.54 -14.04
N VAL A 577 -9.19 -12.01 -13.12
CA VAL A 577 -8.88 -10.81 -12.34
C VAL A 577 -8.59 -11.19 -10.90
N VAL A 578 -7.40 -10.90 -10.42
CA VAL A 578 -6.97 -11.12 -9.03
C VAL A 578 -6.85 -9.77 -8.35
N ALA A 579 -7.74 -9.50 -7.40
CA ALA A 579 -7.86 -8.20 -6.75
C ALA A 579 -7.57 -8.28 -5.23
N GLY A 580 -7.25 -7.12 -4.65
CA GLY A 580 -7.04 -6.93 -3.21
C GLY A 580 -5.58 -6.62 -2.86
N LYS A 581 -4.67 -7.57 -3.10
CA LYS A 581 -3.27 -7.47 -2.61
C LYS A 581 -2.31 -6.78 -3.56
N GLY A 582 -2.51 -6.88 -4.87
CA GLY A 582 -1.68 -6.23 -5.88
C GLY A 582 -0.17 -6.51 -5.72
N HIS A 583 0.55 -5.58 -5.11
CA HIS A 583 2.00 -5.62 -4.92
C HIS A 583 2.41 -6.19 -3.54
N GLU A 584 1.46 -6.37 -2.62
CA GLU A 584 1.74 -6.91 -1.30
C GLU A 584 2.20 -8.37 -1.41
N THR A 585 3.39 -8.65 -0.89
CA THR A 585 4.04 -9.97 -0.92
C THR A 585 3.88 -10.75 0.37
N TYR A 586 2.84 -10.43 1.15
CA TYR A 586 2.61 -11.07 2.44
C TYR A 586 1.13 -11.28 2.75
N GLN A 587 0.87 -12.25 3.61
CA GLN A 587 -0.42 -12.48 4.26
C GLN A 587 -0.27 -12.37 5.78
N ILE A 588 -1.16 -11.61 6.44
CA ILE A 588 -1.16 -11.41 7.89
C ILE A 588 -2.27 -12.22 8.55
N GLU A 589 -1.89 -13.13 9.44
CA GLU A 589 -2.79 -13.96 10.25
C GLU A 589 -2.36 -13.89 11.73
N GLY A 590 -3.24 -13.37 12.59
CA GLY A 590 -2.89 -12.91 13.93
C GLY A 590 -1.78 -11.86 13.87
N ASP A 591 -0.66 -12.14 14.55
CA ASP A 591 0.55 -11.31 14.54
C ASP A 591 1.63 -11.85 13.57
N LYS A 592 1.34 -12.87 12.75
CA LYS A 592 2.29 -13.50 11.83
C LYS A 592 2.16 -12.93 10.42
N LYS A 593 3.26 -12.35 9.90
CA LYS A 593 3.42 -11.97 8.47
C LYS A 593 4.09 -13.14 7.75
N ARG A 594 3.39 -13.80 6.83
CA ARG A 594 3.92 -14.90 6.00
C ARG A 594 4.10 -14.44 4.56
N HIS A 595 5.13 -14.91 3.86
CA HIS A 595 5.32 -14.62 2.43
C HIS A 595 4.15 -15.17 1.60
N PHE A 596 3.57 -14.31 0.77
CA PHE A 596 2.49 -14.65 -0.16
C PHE A 596 2.37 -13.54 -1.21
N ASP A 597 2.70 -13.83 -2.46
CA ASP A 597 2.61 -12.87 -3.57
C ASP A 597 1.65 -13.39 -4.64
N ASP A 598 0.54 -12.69 -4.86
CA ASP A 598 -0.46 -13.06 -5.88
C ASP A 598 0.17 -13.29 -7.26
N ARG A 599 1.22 -12.54 -7.62
CA ARG A 599 1.87 -12.65 -8.92
C ARG A 599 2.71 -13.91 -9.01
N GLU A 600 3.45 -14.25 -7.96
CA GLU A 600 4.22 -15.50 -7.90
C GLU A 600 3.27 -16.71 -7.92
N GLU A 601 2.18 -16.66 -7.15
CA GLU A 601 1.17 -17.71 -7.09
C GLU A 601 0.46 -17.88 -8.43
N CYS A 602 0.13 -16.77 -9.12
CA CYS A 602 -0.44 -16.83 -10.45
C CYS A 602 0.52 -17.46 -11.47
N ARG A 603 1.79 -17.01 -11.51
CA ARG A 603 2.80 -17.57 -12.42
C ARG A 603 2.97 -19.08 -12.19
N GLN A 604 3.13 -19.49 -10.93
CA GLN A 604 3.28 -20.91 -10.58
C GLN A 604 2.06 -21.73 -10.98
N ALA A 605 0.85 -21.23 -10.72
CA ALA A 605 -0.38 -21.91 -11.10
C ALA A 605 -0.53 -22.04 -12.62
N ILE A 606 -0.20 -20.98 -13.38
CA ILE A 606 -0.25 -21.01 -14.85
C ILE A 606 0.72 -22.06 -15.40
N LEU A 607 1.98 -22.05 -14.94
CA LEU A 607 2.99 -23.02 -15.39
C LEU A 607 2.53 -24.46 -15.10
N TYR A 608 2.02 -24.72 -13.90
CA TYR A 608 1.51 -26.03 -13.52
C TYR A 608 0.31 -26.47 -14.36
N ILE A 609 -0.63 -25.57 -14.65
CA ILE A 609 -1.80 -25.87 -15.48
C ILE A 609 -1.40 -26.12 -16.93
N ASN A 610 -0.42 -25.38 -17.45
CA ASN A 610 0.12 -25.62 -18.78
C ASN A 610 0.75 -27.02 -18.87
N GLU A 611 1.56 -27.43 -17.88
CA GLU A 611 2.12 -28.78 -17.81
C GLU A 611 1.02 -29.87 -17.81
N LEU A 612 -0.05 -29.67 -17.04
CA LEU A 612 -1.19 -30.62 -17.01
C LEU A 612 -1.91 -30.69 -18.35
N ARG A 613 -2.14 -29.55 -19.00
CA ARG A 613 -2.80 -29.48 -20.31
C ARG A 613 -1.94 -30.10 -21.41
N GLU A 614 -0.63 -29.88 -21.37
CA GLU A 614 0.34 -30.55 -22.25
C GLU A 614 0.37 -32.06 -22.04
N ALA A 615 0.14 -32.54 -20.81
CA ALA A 615 -0.03 -33.95 -20.49
C ALA A 615 -1.42 -34.52 -20.89
N GLY A 616 -2.31 -33.71 -21.47
CA GLY A 616 -3.65 -34.12 -21.92
C GLY A 616 -4.69 -34.20 -20.79
N ILE A 617 -4.42 -33.61 -19.63
CA ILE A 617 -5.35 -33.56 -18.50
C ILE A 617 -6.28 -32.35 -18.69
N ASP A 618 -7.59 -32.60 -18.67
CA ASP A 618 -8.59 -31.53 -18.70
C ASP A 618 -8.63 -30.82 -17.34
N THR A 619 -8.25 -29.54 -17.34
CA THR A 619 -8.22 -28.71 -16.13
C THR A 619 -9.45 -27.82 -15.97
N THR A 620 -10.36 -27.81 -16.95
CA THR A 620 -11.55 -26.94 -16.91
C THR A 620 -12.46 -27.25 -15.71
N GLY A 621 -12.38 -28.50 -15.21
CA GLY A 621 -13.03 -28.97 -14.00
C GLY A 621 -12.24 -28.79 -12.70
N PHE A 622 -10.95 -28.42 -12.72
CA PHE A 622 -10.16 -28.22 -11.50
C PHE A 622 -10.39 -26.84 -10.89
N PRO A 623 -10.58 -26.72 -9.56
CA PRO A 623 -10.61 -27.71 -8.48
C PRO A 623 -12.06 -28.03 -8.07
N TRP A 624 -12.98 -27.92 -9.03
CA TRP A 624 -14.43 -27.94 -8.84
C TRP A 624 -15.04 -29.34 -8.94
N GLN A 625 -14.26 -30.32 -9.42
CA GLN A 625 -14.60 -31.74 -9.50
C GLN A 625 -13.79 -32.58 -8.51
#